data_AF-A0A8T5GUI5-F1
#
_entry.id   AF-A0A8T5GUI5-F1
#
_cell.length_a   1.000
_cell.length_b   1.000
_cell.length_c   1.000
_cell.angle_alpha   90.00
_cell.angle_beta   90.00
_cell.angle_gamma   90.00
#
_symmetry.space_group_name_H-M   'P 1'
#
loop_
_entity.id
_entity.type
_entity.pdbx_description
1 polymer ?
#
loop_
_entity_poly.entity_id
_entity_poly.type
_entity_poly.pdbx_seq_one_letter_code
_entity_poly.pdbx_strand_id
1 'polypeptide(L)'
;EVATFAIEKRRDEHLSGRWLLGQAVEAWGLDIAGLSVHRTDHRAPYLRHIPGLWRNTPLPSISIGHASGWAFVAIIEHGWRIGIDAESANRGLQENAFNLMCKGEELLALQNAPSHAIELWVAKEAVQKALGLGMHLNPRDIGIPIGVPHATITIENLNLQLVNWVNDSMQMSLAWGQFSLSIRTPEDALLDATRAAMQEGEWGVGCKTTRGNC
;
A
#
# COMPACT_ATOMS: atom_id res chain seq x y z
N GLU A 1 -7.97 3.77 18.97
CA GLU A 1 -8.23 2.88 17.81
C GLU A 1 -8.40 1.40 18.14
N VAL A 2 -7.75 0.84 19.17
CA VAL A 2 -7.82 -0.62 19.47
C VAL A 2 -9.07 -1.01 20.29
N ALA A 3 -9.76 -0.03 20.90
CA ALA A 3 -10.92 -0.24 21.76
C ALA A 3 -12.24 -0.54 21.02
N THR A 4 -12.26 -0.43 19.68
CA THR A 4 -13.48 -0.62 18.86
C THR A 4 -13.61 -2.01 18.24
N PHE A 5 -12.67 -2.93 18.50
CA PHE A 5 -12.75 -4.28 17.94
C PHE A 5 -13.61 -5.20 18.83
N ALA A 6 -14.76 -5.62 18.29
CA ALA A 6 -15.72 -6.50 18.96
C ALA A 6 -15.25 -7.96 19.14
N ILE A 7 -14.08 -8.34 18.62
CA ILE A 7 -13.57 -9.72 18.60
C ILE A 7 -12.07 -9.71 18.93
N GLU A 8 -11.69 -10.41 20.00
CA GLU A 8 -10.33 -10.53 20.53
C GLU A 8 -9.31 -10.98 19.46
N LYS A 9 -9.69 -11.94 18.61
CA LYS A 9 -8.86 -12.41 17.48
C LYS A 9 -8.41 -11.28 16.55
N ARG A 10 -9.30 -10.33 16.20
CA ARG A 10 -8.96 -9.20 15.31
C ARG A 10 -8.06 -8.18 16.00
N ARG A 11 -8.17 -8.05 17.32
CA ARG A 11 -7.28 -7.21 18.12
C ARG A 11 -5.86 -7.77 18.07
N ASP A 12 -5.74 -9.07 18.30
CA ASP A 12 -4.44 -9.73 18.42
C ASP A 12 -3.73 -9.82 17.05
N GLU A 13 -4.46 -10.08 15.96
CA GLU A 13 -3.93 -10.00 14.59
C GLU A 13 -3.39 -8.59 14.26
N HIS A 14 -4.15 -7.55 14.61
CA HIS A 14 -3.75 -6.16 14.37
C HIS A 14 -2.53 -5.74 15.23
N LEU A 15 -2.47 -6.18 16.48
CA LEU A 15 -1.32 -5.92 17.36
C LEU A 15 -0.08 -6.67 16.87
N SER A 16 -0.23 -7.93 16.45
CA SER A 16 0.86 -8.75 15.92
C SER A 16 1.44 -8.12 14.64
N GLY A 17 0.59 -7.66 13.73
CA GLY A 17 1.03 -6.95 12.52
C GLY A 17 1.78 -5.66 12.82
N ARG A 18 1.33 -4.87 13.80
CA ARG A 18 2.03 -3.64 14.22
C ARG A 18 3.36 -3.92 14.92
N TRP A 19 3.41 -4.94 15.77
CA TRP A 19 4.64 -5.36 16.42
C TRP A 19 5.68 -5.85 15.39
N LEU A 20 5.25 -6.72 14.47
CA LEU A 20 6.10 -7.22 13.38
C LEU A 20 6.59 -6.08 12.48
N LEU A 21 5.74 -5.08 12.19
CA LEU A 21 6.15 -3.90 11.44
C LEU A 21 7.27 -3.15 12.16
N GLY A 22 7.14 -2.96 13.48
CA GLY A 22 8.20 -2.35 14.28
C GLY A 22 9.52 -3.10 14.11
N GLN A 23 9.51 -4.41 14.36
CA GLN A 23 10.70 -5.25 14.20
C GLN A 23 11.30 -5.17 12.78
N ALA A 24 10.46 -5.17 11.75
CA ALA A 24 10.92 -5.06 10.36
C ALA A 24 11.52 -3.67 10.05
N VAL A 25 10.96 -2.59 10.60
CA VAL A 25 11.49 -1.22 10.44
C VAL A 25 12.83 -1.06 11.18
N GLU A 26 12.97 -1.63 12.38
CA GLU A 26 14.23 -1.70 13.12
C GLU A 26 15.29 -2.47 12.34
N ALA A 27 14.94 -3.65 11.80
CA ALA A 27 15.82 -4.47 10.98
C ALA A 27 16.22 -3.77 9.67
N TRP A 28 15.35 -2.91 9.13
CA TRP A 28 15.65 -2.04 7.98
C TRP A 28 16.65 -0.92 8.33
N GLY A 29 16.96 -0.70 9.61
CA GLY A 29 17.88 0.32 10.09
C GLY A 29 17.22 1.67 10.39
N LEU A 30 15.90 1.70 10.57
CA LEU A 30 15.17 2.90 10.96
C LEU A 30 14.78 2.87 12.44
N ASP A 31 14.90 4.02 13.08
CA ASP A 31 14.49 4.24 14.46
C ASP A 31 12.96 4.44 14.54
N ILE A 32 12.26 3.44 15.09
CA ILE A 32 10.79 3.43 15.23
C ILE A 32 10.31 4.60 16.09
N ALA A 33 11.08 5.02 17.09
CA ALA A 33 10.65 6.06 18.03
C ALA A 33 10.40 7.42 17.33
N GLY A 34 11.02 7.64 16.16
CA GLY A 34 10.82 8.82 15.33
C GLY A 34 9.73 8.67 14.26
N LEU A 35 9.02 7.55 14.19
CA LEU A 35 8.09 7.22 13.11
C LEU A 35 6.67 7.00 13.60
N SER A 36 5.70 7.37 12.76
CA SER A 36 4.28 7.08 12.92
C SER A 36 3.72 6.40 11.66
N VAL A 37 2.75 5.51 11.85
CA VAL A 37 2.00 4.89 10.75
C VAL A 37 0.74 5.69 10.49
N HIS A 38 0.62 6.20 9.27
CA HIS A 38 -0.56 6.90 8.78
C HIS A 38 -1.26 6.06 7.71
N ARG A 39 -2.45 6.49 7.31
CA ARG A 39 -3.26 5.86 6.27
C ARG A 39 -3.63 6.87 5.20
N THR A 40 -3.62 6.45 3.94
CA THR A 40 -4.18 7.23 2.83
C THR A 40 -5.72 7.24 2.91
N ASP A 41 -6.38 7.98 2.01
CA ASP A 41 -7.84 8.00 1.88
C ASP A 41 -8.40 6.59 1.60
N HIS A 42 -7.68 5.78 0.83
CA HIS A 42 -7.99 4.37 0.57
C HIS A 42 -7.48 3.41 1.66
N ARG A 43 -7.10 3.94 2.82
CA ARG A 43 -6.64 3.22 4.02
C ARG A 43 -5.32 2.44 3.87
N ALA A 44 -4.55 2.69 2.81
CA ALA A 44 -3.24 2.08 2.64
C ALA A 44 -2.26 2.65 3.69
N PRO A 45 -1.52 1.81 4.44
CA PRO A 45 -0.60 2.28 5.46
C PRO A 45 0.67 2.89 4.84
N TYR A 46 1.20 3.94 5.45
CA TYR A 46 2.50 4.52 5.11
C TYR A 46 3.22 5.05 6.35
N LEU A 47 4.55 5.12 6.29
CA LEU A 47 5.37 5.67 7.37
C LEU A 47 5.50 7.20 7.21
N ARG A 48 5.48 7.92 8.32
CA ARG A 48 5.75 9.36 8.41
C ARG A 48 6.71 9.62 9.57
N HIS A 49 7.60 10.60 9.44
CA HIS A 49 8.35 11.13 10.58
C HIS A 49 7.39 11.84 11.54
N ILE A 50 7.58 11.66 12.85
CA ILE A 50 6.81 12.39 13.85
C ILE A 50 7.08 13.89 13.69
N PRO A 51 6.03 14.75 13.65
CA PRO A 51 6.21 16.19 13.53
C PRO A 51 7.14 16.75 14.60
N GLY A 52 8.01 17.70 14.21
CA GLY A 52 8.99 18.32 15.10
C GLY A 52 10.38 17.67 15.08
N LEU A 53 10.52 16.48 14.49
CA LEU A 53 11.83 15.92 14.13
C LEU A 53 12.26 16.47 12.77
N TRP A 54 13.35 17.23 12.72
CA TRP A 54 13.98 17.66 11.46
C TRP A 54 14.72 16.48 10.80
N ARG A 55 13.97 15.54 10.23
CA ARG A 55 14.50 14.41 9.46
C ARG A 55 13.90 14.42 8.05
N ASN A 56 14.76 14.38 7.04
CA ASN A 56 14.36 14.28 5.63
C ASN A 56 14.79 12.94 5.00
N THR A 57 15.04 11.92 5.83
CA THR A 57 15.42 10.60 5.34
C THR A 57 14.23 10.00 4.58
N PRO A 58 14.41 9.59 3.31
CA PRO A 58 13.35 8.93 2.56
C PRO A 58 12.89 7.66 3.28
N LEU A 59 11.57 7.51 3.41
CA LEU A 59 10.98 6.37 4.11
C LEU A 59 10.61 5.26 3.10
N PRO A 60 10.80 3.98 3.49
CA PRO A 60 10.42 2.85 2.66
C PRO A 60 8.90 2.73 2.55
N SER A 61 8.44 2.09 1.49
CA SER A 61 7.04 1.66 1.40
C SER A 61 6.84 0.37 2.17
N ILE A 62 5.67 0.24 2.80
CA ILE A 62 5.32 -0.88 3.64
C ILE A 62 4.01 -1.51 3.18
N SER A 63 3.88 -2.82 3.37
CA SER A 63 2.63 -3.54 3.24
C SER A 63 2.49 -4.49 4.42
N ILE A 64 1.26 -4.60 4.94
CA ILE A 64 0.96 -5.40 6.13
C ILE A 64 -0.24 -6.28 5.80
N GLY A 65 -0.16 -7.55 6.17
CA GLY A 65 -1.24 -8.51 6.05
C GLY A 65 -1.32 -9.39 7.28
N HIS A 66 -2.44 -10.08 7.45
CA HIS A 66 -2.59 -11.12 8.45
C HIS A 66 -3.58 -12.16 7.94
N ALA A 67 -3.29 -13.43 8.17
CA ALA A 67 -4.18 -14.52 7.82
C ALA A 67 -3.83 -15.78 8.61
N SER A 68 -4.85 -16.55 8.99
CA SER A 68 -4.67 -17.85 9.65
C SER A 68 -3.76 -17.84 10.89
N GLY A 69 -3.78 -16.75 11.67
CA GLY A 69 -2.91 -16.59 12.85
C GLY A 69 -1.49 -16.10 12.56
N TRP A 70 -1.17 -15.83 11.29
CA TRP A 70 0.10 -15.25 10.86
C TRP A 70 -0.04 -13.75 10.61
N ALA A 71 1.04 -13.02 10.84
CA ALA A 71 1.22 -11.63 10.42
C ALA A 71 2.33 -11.56 9.37
N PHE A 72 2.15 -10.72 8.37
CA PHE A 72 3.06 -10.54 7.26
C PHE A 72 3.40 -9.06 7.11
N VAL A 73 4.67 -8.75 6.93
CA VAL A 73 5.14 -7.39 6.63
C VAL A 73 6.11 -7.47 5.47
N ALA A 74 5.90 -6.59 4.50
CA ALA A 74 6.84 -6.36 3.41
C ALA A 74 7.30 -4.91 3.46
N ILE A 75 8.59 -4.70 3.26
CA ILE A 75 9.23 -3.38 3.20
C ILE A 75 10.02 -3.31 1.90
N ILE A 76 9.93 -2.19 1.19
CA ILE A 76 10.72 -1.92 -0.01
C ILE A 76 11.27 -0.49 0.05
N GLU A 77 12.41 -0.26 -0.59
CA GLU A 77 13.07 1.04 -0.60
C GLU A 77 12.18 2.18 -1.11
N HIS A 78 12.56 3.42 -0.78
CA HIS A 78 11.85 4.61 -1.21
C HIS A 78 11.73 4.70 -2.75
N GLY A 79 10.63 5.26 -3.24
CA GLY A 79 10.35 5.35 -4.68
C GLY A 79 9.73 4.09 -5.28
N TRP A 80 9.62 3.03 -4.49
CA TRP A 80 8.89 1.80 -4.84
C TRP A 80 7.65 1.62 -3.99
N ARG A 81 6.77 0.75 -4.46
CA ARG A 81 5.57 0.31 -3.76
C ARG A 81 5.56 -1.19 -3.67
N ILE A 82 5.01 -1.70 -2.58
CA ILE A 82 4.92 -3.13 -2.30
C ILE A 82 3.54 -3.47 -1.74
N GLY A 83 3.05 -4.65 -2.07
CA GLY A 83 1.81 -5.22 -1.60
C GLY A 83 2.02 -6.69 -1.27
N ILE A 84 1.77 -7.07 -0.02
CA ILE A 84 1.80 -8.48 0.41
C ILE A 84 0.40 -8.92 0.80
N ASP A 85 0.04 -10.10 0.34
CA ASP A 85 -1.16 -10.77 0.81
C ASP A 85 -0.91 -12.27 0.99
N ALA A 86 -1.71 -12.88 1.87
CA ALA A 86 -1.65 -14.31 2.11
C ALA A 86 -2.97 -14.84 2.63
N GLU A 87 -3.32 -16.06 2.25
CA GLU A 87 -4.48 -16.80 2.74
C GLU A 87 -4.12 -18.28 2.94
N SER A 88 -4.92 -19.02 3.69
CA SER A 88 -4.70 -20.48 3.82
C SER A 88 -4.81 -21.15 2.45
N ALA A 89 -3.79 -21.91 2.04
CA ALA A 89 -3.79 -22.65 0.78
C ALA A 89 -4.87 -23.75 0.77
N ASN A 90 -5.29 -24.21 1.95
CA ASN A 90 -6.35 -25.21 2.11
C ASN A 90 -7.75 -24.58 2.11
N ARG A 91 -7.85 -23.25 2.01
CA ARG A 91 -9.14 -22.57 1.95
C ARG A 91 -9.75 -22.78 0.56
N GLY A 92 -10.93 -23.37 0.50
CA GLY A 92 -11.75 -23.31 -0.72
C GLY A 92 -12.39 -21.95 -0.87
N LEU A 93 -12.51 -21.46 -2.11
CA LEU A 93 -13.45 -20.40 -2.46
C LEU A 93 -14.69 -21.03 -3.09
N GLN A 94 -15.86 -20.52 -2.71
CA GLN A 94 -17.11 -20.88 -3.38
C GLN A 94 -17.13 -20.29 -4.79
N GLU A 95 -17.72 -20.99 -5.76
CA GLU A 95 -17.73 -20.56 -7.16
C GLU A 95 -18.39 -19.19 -7.38
N ASN A 96 -19.34 -18.80 -6.53
CA ASN A 96 -19.94 -17.47 -6.56
C ASN A 96 -18.90 -16.35 -6.35
N ALA A 97 -17.83 -16.61 -5.59
CA ALA A 97 -16.74 -15.67 -5.37
C ALA A 97 -15.90 -15.45 -6.63
N PHE A 98 -15.87 -16.42 -7.56
CA PHE A 98 -15.11 -16.29 -8.81
C PHE A 98 -15.65 -15.12 -9.65
N ASN A 99 -16.97 -14.94 -9.67
CA ASN A 99 -17.62 -13.82 -10.36
C ASN A 99 -17.31 -12.46 -9.73
N LEU A 100 -16.92 -12.42 -8.46
CA LEU A 100 -16.53 -11.19 -7.77
C LEU A 100 -15.12 -10.74 -8.15
N MET A 101 -14.25 -11.69 -8.55
CA MET A 101 -12.85 -11.39 -8.85
C MET A 101 -12.45 -11.54 -10.31
N CYS A 102 -13.19 -12.29 -11.12
CA CYS A 102 -12.87 -12.55 -12.53
C CYS A 102 -13.99 -12.12 -13.48
N LYS A 103 -13.66 -11.99 -14.77
CA LYS A 103 -14.62 -11.80 -15.87
C LYS A 103 -14.05 -12.35 -17.18
N GLY A 104 -14.92 -12.60 -18.16
CA GLY A 104 -14.51 -13.03 -19.50
C GLY A 104 -13.70 -14.32 -19.49
N GLU A 105 -12.61 -14.36 -20.26
CA GLU A 105 -11.74 -15.54 -20.41
C GLU A 105 -11.06 -15.95 -19.10
N GLU A 106 -10.71 -14.99 -18.23
CA GLU A 106 -10.11 -15.28 -16.92
C GLU A 106 -11.06 -16.08 -16.02
N LEU A 107 -12.36 -15.73 -16.04
CA LEU A 107 -13.36 -16.47 -15.27
C LEU A 107 -13.52 -17.90 -15.79
N LEU A 108 -13.56 -18.09 -17.12
CA LEU A 108 -13.64 -19.42 -17.73
C LEU A 108 -12.39 -20.24 -17.41
N ALA A 109 -11.21 -19.64 -17.47
CA ALA A 109 -9.95 -20.28 -17.13
C ALA A 109 -9.94 -20.74 -15.65
N LEU A 110 -10.42 -19.88 -14.74
CA LEU A 110 -10.52 -20.22 -13.33
C LEU A 110 -11.54 -21.32 -13.05
N GLN A 111 -12.69 -21.31 -13.72
CA GLN A 111 -13.70 -22.37 -13.60
C GLN A 111 -13.15 -23.74 -14.02
N ASN A 112 -12.27 -23.77 -15.02
CA ASN A 112 -11.58 -24.99 -15.45
C ASN A 112 -10.42 -25.40 -14.51
N ALA A 113 -9.92 -24.48 -13.68
CA ALA A 113 -8.79 -24.70 -12.78
C ALA A 113 -9.05 -24.11 -11.36
N PRO A 114 -10.10 -24.55 -10.65
CA PRO A 114 -10.56 -23.93 -9.40
C PRO A 114 -9.56 -24.04 -8.25
N SER A 115 -8.57 -24.95 -8.33
CA SER A 115 -7.47 -25.06 -7.38
C SER A 115 -6.63 -23.78 -7.28
N HIS A 116 -6.62 -22.94 -8.31
CA HIS A 116 -5.90 -21.67 -8.31
C HIS A 116 -6.72 -20.49 -7.78
N ALA A 117 -7.94 -20.71 -7.27
CA ALA A 117 -8.80 -19.61 -6.84
C ALA A 117 -8.18 -18.77 -5.72
N ILE A 118 -7.56 -19.40 -4.71
CA ILE A 118 -6.88 -18.66 -3.64
C ILE A 118 -5.63 -17.95 -4.18
N GLU A 119 -4.84 -18.61 -5.03
CA GLU A 119 -3.67 -17.98 -5.66
C GLU A 119 -4.08 -16.70 -6.38
N LEU A 120 -5.13 -16.76 -7.20
CA LEU A 120 -5.61 -15.62 -7.95
C LEU A 120 -6.19 -14.52 -7.05
N TRP A 121 -6.92 -14.90 -5.99
CA TRP A 121 -7.45 -13.96 -5.01
C TRP A 121 -6.32 -13.17 -4.33
N VAL A 122 -5.37 -13.89 -3.74
CA VAL A 122 -4.23 -13.32 -2.99
C VAL A 122 -3.36 -12.47 -3.92
N ALA A 123 -3.15 -12.91 -5.17
CA ALA A 123 -2.43 -12.15 -6.17
C ALA A 123 -3.08 -10.79 -6.48
N LYS A 124 -4.40 -10.78 -6.68
CA LYS A 124 -5.15 -9.54 -6.94
C LYS A 124 -5.13 -8.61 -5.73
N GLU A 125 -5.28 -9.13 -4.52
CA GLU A 125 -5.17 -8.33 -3.30
C GLU A 125 -3.77 -7.74 -3.10
N ALA A 126 -2.72 -8.51 -3.39
CA ALA A 126 -1.34 -8.01 -3.36
C ALA A 126 -1.15 -6.83 -4.34
N VAL A 127 -1.68 -6.93 -5.56
CA VAL A 127 -1.65 -5.82 -6.54
C VAL A 127 -2.43 -4.60 -6.04
N GLN A 128 -3.65 -4.78 -5.51
CA GLN A 128 -4.44 -3.68 -4.94
C GLN A 128 -3.71 -2.96 -3.80
N LYS A 129 -3.02 -3.72 -2.93
CA LYS A 129 -2.21 -3.19 -1.83
C LYS A 129 -0.98 -2.43 -2.36
N ALA A 130 -0.29 -2.96 -3.36
CA ALA A 130 0.86 -2.30 -3.99
C ALA A 130 0.44 -0.96 -4.62
N LEU A 131 -0.72 -0.91 -5.27
CA LEU A 131 -1.26 0.35 -5.80
C LEU A 131 -1.75 1.28 -4.68
N GLY A 132 -2.20 0.73 -3.56
CA GLY A 132 -2.74 1.48 -2.43
C GLY A 132 -4.18 1.94 -2.64
N LEU A 133 -4.91 1.28 -3.54
CA LEU A 133 -6.30 1.56 -3.86
C LEU A 133 -7.28 0.66 -3.09
N GLY A 134 -6.78 -0.47 -2.54
CA GLY A 134 -7.63 -1.46 -1.88
C GLY A 134 -8.79 -1.89 -2.79
N MET A 135 -9.99 -2.00 -2.21
CA MET A 135 -11.20 -2.40 -2.95
C MET A 135 -11.75 -1.33 -3.90
N HIS A 136 -11.17 -0.12 -3.96
CA HIS A 136 -11.55 0.85 -5.00
C HIS A 136 -11.09 0.43 -6.38
N LEU A 137 -10.00 -0.34 -6.47
CA LEU A 137 -9.64 -1.03 -7.69
C LEU A 137 -10.46 -2.32 -7.77
N ASN A 138 -11.35 -2.42 -8.75
CA ASN A 138 -12.16 -3.62 -8.92
C ASN A 138 -11.24 -4.81 -9.27
N PRO A 139 -11.26 -5.92 -8.51
CA PRO A 139 -10.39 -7.08 -8.80
C PRO A 139 -10.61 -7.65 -10.20
N ARG A 140 -11.81 -7.48 -10.77
CA ARG A 140 -12.17 -7.94 -12.12
C ARG A 140 -11.46 -7.14 -13.23
N ASP A 141 -10.85 -6.01 -12.90
CA ASP A 141 -10.07 -5.19 -13.83
C ASP A 141 -8.58 -5.48 -13.75
N ILE A 142 -8.16 -6.39 -12.85
CA ILE A 142 -6.78 -6.86 -12.71
C ILE A 142 -6.67 -8.20 -13.41
N GLY A 143 -6.03 -8.25 -14.58
CA GLY A 143 -5.75 -9.51 -15.29
C GLY A 143 -4.45 -10.13 -14.80
N ILE A 144 -4.51 -11.36 -14.27
CA ILE A 144 -3.33 -12.10 -13.79
C ILE A 144 -3.30 -13.49 -14.45
N PRO A 145 -2.14 -13.94 -14.97
CA PRO A 145 -2.03 -15.29 -15.49
C PRO A 145 -2.17 -16.33 -14.36
N ILE A 146 -3.09 -17.27 -14.53
CA ILE A 146 -3.41 -18.30 -13.52
C ILE A 146 -2.31 -19.37 -13.50
N GLY A 147 -1.86 -19.77 -12.30
CA GLY A 147 -0.88 -20.84 -12.12
C GLY A 147 0.55 -20.44 -12.48
N VAL A 148 0.80 -19.14 -12.65
CA VAL A 148 2.12 -18.61 -13.01
C VAL A 148 2.78 -18.03 -11.75
N PRO A 149 3.92 -18.58 -11.30
CA PRO A 149 4.58 -18.12 -10.08
C PRO A 149 5.18 -16.71 -10.19
N HIS A 150 5.55 -16.25 -11.38
CA HIS A 150 6.16 -14.94 -11.61
C HIS A 150 5.51 -14.27 -12.82
N ALA A 151 4.97 -13.07 -12.64
CA ALA A 151 4.31 -12.33 -13.70
C ALA A 151 4.69 -10.84 -13.66
N THR A 152 4.69 -10.21 -14.82
CA THR A 152 4.66 -8.75 -14.94
C THR A 152 3.25 -8.33 -15.30
N ILE A 153 2.69 -7.40 -14.52
CA ILE A 153 1.33 -6.89 -14.67
C ILE A 153 1.42 -5.42 -15.01
N THR A 154 0.70 -5.00 -16.05
CA THR A 154 0.57 -3.60 -16.42
C THR A 154 -0.85 -3.14 -16.12
N ILE A 155 -1.00 -2.10 -15.31
CA ILE A 155 -2.27 -1.45 -15.01
C ILE A 155 -2.10 0.02 -15.37
N GLU A 156 -2.91 0.49 -16.32
CA GLU A 156 -2.73 1.81 -16.94
C GLU A 156 -1.30 2.00 -17.46
N ASN A 157 -0.52 2.90 -16.85
CA ASN A 157 0.88 3.15 -17.21
C ASN A 157 1.88 2.62 -16.17
N LEU A 158 1.40 1.82 -15.20
CA LEU A 158 2.21 1.28 -14.12
C LEU A 158 2.56 -0.18 -14.38
N ASN A 159 3.84 -0.51 -14.25
CA ASN A 159 4.34 -1.87 -14.34
C ASN A 159 4.64 -2.41 -12.94
N LEU A 160 4.06 -3.56 -12.63
CA LEU A 160 4.27 -4.29 -11.39
C LEU A 160 4.88 -5.66 -11.68
N GLN A 161 5.80 -6.08 -10.84
CA GLN A 161 6.20 -7.47 -10.72
C GLN A 161 5.31 -8.15 -9.68
N LEU A 162 4.95 -9.40 -9.93
CA LEU A 162 4.15 -10.23 -9.04
C LEU A 162 4.85 -11.58 -8.88
N VAL A 163 4.95 -12.05 -7.63
CA VAL A 163 5.42 -13.39 -7.29
C VAL A 163 4.41 -14.08 -6.40
N ASN A 164 4.09 -15.34 -6.74
CA ASN A 164 3.19 -16.22 -6.01
C ASN A 164 3.97 -17.44 -5.53
N TRP A 165 3.77 -17.83 -4.27
CA TRP A 165 4.36 -19.04 -3.71
C TRP A 165 3.50 -19.61 -2.59
N VAL A 166 3.82 -20.83 -2.17
CA VAL A 166 3.23 -21.47 -1.00
C VAL A 166 4.31 -21.63 0.06
N ASN A 167 4.02 -21.20 1.29
CA ASN A 167 4.87 -21.47 2.45
C ASN A 167 4.00 -21.83 3.66
N ASP A 168 4.35 -22.88 4.42
CA ASP A 168 3.63 -23.30 5.63
C ASP A 168 2.10 -23.42 5.47
N SER A 169 1.65 -24.01 4.35
CA SER A 169 0.22 -24.12 3.97
C SER A 169 -0.50 -22.78 3.77
N MET A 170 0.24 -21.70 3.56
CA MET A 170 -0.26 -20.38 3.18
C MET A 170 0.05 -20.12 1.72
N GLN A 171 -0.97 -19.75 0.95
CA GLN A 171 -0.80 -19.18 -0.37
C GLN A 171 -0.44 -17.71 -0.19
N MET A 172 0.69 -17.29 -0.76
CA MET A 172 1.24 -15.94 -0.59
C MET A 172 1.46 -15.29 -1.94
N SER A 173 1.26 -13.98 -1.99
CA SER A 173 1.59 -13.15 -3.15
C SER A 173 2.26 -11.85 -2.73
N LEU A 174 3.27 -11.46 -3.51
CA LEU A 174 3.99 -10.20 -3.37
C LEU A 174 3.97 -9.46 -4.69
N ALA A 175 3.44 -8.25 -4.69
CA ALA A 175 3.46 -7.35 -5.83
C ALA A 175 4.30 -6.12 -5.53
N TRP A 176 5.12 -5.66 -6.47
CA TRP A 176 5.88 -4.41 -6.31
C TRP A 176 6.11 -3.69 -7.64
N GLY A 177 6.36 -2.39 -7.58
CA GLY A 177 6.68 -1.58 -8.75
C GLY A 177 7.20 -0.20 -8.37
N GLN A 178 7.79 0.50 -9.33
CA GLN A 178 8.45 1.78 -9.09
C GLN A 178 7.49 2.95 -9.39
N PHE A 179 6.83 3.44 -8.35
CA PHE A 179 5.94 4.60 -8.39
C PHE A 179 5.72 5.13 -6.96
N SER A 180 5.16 6.33 -6.80
CA SER A 180 4.90 6.94 -5.49
C SER A 180 3.40 7.08 -5.21
N LEU A 181 3.01 7.01 -3.94
CA LEU A 181 1.68 7.48 -3.53
C LEU A 181 1.59 8.99 -3.69
N SER A 182 0.50 9.49 -4.26
CA SER A 182 0.12 10.90 -4.13
C SER A 182 -0.45 11.14 -2.72
N ILE A 183 0.44 11.28 -1.72
CA ILE A 183 0.03 11.61 -0.35
C ILE A 183 -0.06 13.12 -0.25
N ARG A 184 -1.27 13.67 -0.17
CA ARG A 184 -1.45 15.11 0.05
C ARG A 184 -1.34 15.39 1.55
N THR A 185 -0.38 16.20 1.95
CA THR A 185 -0.21 16.62 3.34
C THR A 185 -0.88 17.99 3.59
N PRO A 186 -1.24 18.32 4.85
CA PRO A 186 -1.64 19.68 5.21
C PRO A 186 -0.58 20.72 4.85
N GLU A 187 0.70 20.35 4.92
CA GLU A 187 1.82 21.16 4.48
C GLU A 187 1.77 21.42 2.97
N ASP A 188 1.47 20.41 2.14
CA ASP A 188 1.26 20.59 0.71
C ASP A 188 0.07 21.51 0.42
N ALA A 189 -1.02 21.37 1.17
CA ALA A 189 -2.17 22.27 1.06
C ALA A 189 -1.82 23.72 1.44
N LEU A 190 -0.96 23.91 2.46
CA LEU A 190 -0.46 25.23 2.85
C LEU A 190 0.50 25.81 1.81
N LEU A 191 1.35 24.99 1.20
CA LEU A 191 2.22 25.37 0.08
C LEU A 191 1.40 25.76 -1.16
N ASP A 192 0.36 24.99 -1.49
CA ASP A 192 -0.58 25.29 -2.58
C ASP A 192 -1.31 26.61 -2.31
N ALA A 193 -1.83 26.82 -1.09
CA ALA A 193 -2.49 28.06 -0.69
C ALA A 193 -1.54 29.26 -0.73
N THR A 194 -0.29 29.08 -0.29
CA THR A 194 0.75 30.13 -0.36
C THR A 194 1.09 30.43 -1.82
N ARG A 195 1.23 29.41 -2.67
CA ARG A 195 1.48 29.57 -4.10
C ARG A 195 0.34 30.30 -4.80
N ALA A 196 -0.91 29.96 -4.49
CA ALA A 196 -2.09 30.64 -5.01
C ALA A 196 -2.12 32.11 -4.57
N ALA A 197 -1.91 32.39 -3.28
CA ALA A 197 -1.82 33.76 -2.76
C ALA A 197 -0.65 34.57 -3.35
N MET A 198 0.46 33.91 -3.70
CA MET A 198 1.58 34.53 -4.41
C MET A 198 1.26 34.84 -5.89
N GLN A 199 0.40 34.03 -6.53
CA GLN A 199 -0.03 34.25 -7.92
C GLN A 199 -1.14 35.29 -8.05
N GLU A 200 -1.98 35.44 -7.03
CA GLU A 200 -3.10 36.39 -6.99
C GLU A 200 -2.70 37.79 -6.50
N GLY A 201 -1.51 37.96 -5.89
CA GLY A 201 -1.03 39.25 -5.41
C GLY A 201 0.00 39.92 -6.33
N GLU A 202 -0.19 41.20 -6.63
CA GLU A 202 0.90 42.06 -7.13
C GLU A 202 1.90 42.32 -5.99
N TRP A 203 2.89 41.45 -5.83
CA TRP A 203 3.97 41.66 -4.85
C TRP A 203 5.10 42.47 -5.49
N GLY A 204 4.93 43.79 -5.51
CA GLY A 204 6.02 44.72 -5.74
C GLY A 204 7.01 44.64 -4.57
N VAL A 205 8.11 43.90 -4.73
CA VAL A 205 9.33 44.08 -3.91
C VAL A 205 9.98 45.41 -4.28
N GLY A 206 9.29 46.50 -3.95
CA GLY A 206 9.81 47.85 -4.00
C GLY A 206 10.55 48.13 -2.70
N CYS A 207 11.87 47.95 -2.72
CA CYS A 207 12.73 48.50 -1.68
C CYS A 207 12.53 50.03 -1.70
N LYS A 208 11.70 50.57 -0.79
CA LYS A 208 11.57 52.01 -0.58
C LYS A 208 12.87 52.50 0.08
N THR A 209 13.91 52.69 -0.71
CA THR A 209 14.99 53.60 -0.32
C THR A 209 14.46 55.02 -0.45
N THR A 210 13.87 55.53 0.64
CA THR A 210 13.82 56.97 0.88
C THR A 210 15.27 57.48 0.99
N ARG A 211 15.87 57.87 -0.14
CA ARG A 211 16.94 58.86 -0.11
C ARG A 211 16.27 60.21 0.11
N GLY A 212 16.02 60.52 1.38
CA GLY A 212 16.12 61.90 1.82
C GLY A 212 17.57 62.31 1.68
N ASN A 213 17.84 63.35 0.89
CA ASN A 213 18.91 64.30 1.12
C ASN A 213 18.78 65.48 0.16
N CYS A 214 18.58 66.65 0.79
CA CYS A 214 19.08 67.99 0.46
C CYS A 214 18.82 68.58 -0.93
#